data_AF-A0A3C0VL80-F1
#
_entry.id   AF-A0A3C0VL80-F1
#
_cell.length_a   1.000
_cell.length_b   1.000
_cell.length_c   1.000
_cell.angle_alpha   90.00
_cell.angle_beta   90.00
_cell.angle_gamma   90.00
#
_symmetry.space_group_name_H-M   'P 1'
#
loop_
_entity.id
_entity.type
_entity.pdbx_description
1 polymer ?
#
loop_
_entity_poly.entity_id
_entity_poly.type
_entity_poly.pdbx_seq_one_letter_code
_entity_poly.pdbx_strand_id
1 'polypeptide(L)' 'MTLYALGDAKPEYPESDNWWAAPDAQIIGRVVFKENASVWFGVVIRGDNEAITIGENSNVQDKCVLHTDMGYPLTIG' A
#
# COMPACT_ATOMS: atom_id res chain seq x y z
N MET A 1 3.92 -1.51 14.02
CA MET A 1 3.39 -2.50 13.07
C MET A 1 2.97 -1.74 11.84
N THR A 2 3.24 -2.26 10.65
CA THR A 2 3.16 -1.48 9.40
C THR A 2 2.08 -2.00 8.45
N LEU A 3 1.85 -3.32 8.47
CA LEU A 3 0.86 -4.02 7.65
C LEU A 3 -0.29 -4.53 8.52
N TYR A 4 -1.53 -4.28 8.08
CA TYR A 4 -2.74 -4.63 8.83
C TYR A 4 -3.75 -5.34 7.91
N ALA A 5 -4.21 -6.51 8.36
CA ALA A 5 -5.37 -7.15 7.76
C ALA A 5 -6.67 -6.46 8.19
N LEU A 6 -7.66 -6.44 7.30
CA LEU A 6 -9.01 -5.96 7.54
C LEU A 6 -10.01 -7.02 7.05
N GLY A 7 -10.53 -7.81 7.98
CA GLY A 7 -11.28 -9.03 7.65
C GLY A 7 -10.38 -10.00 6.88
N ASP A 8 -10.85 -10.47 5.72
CA ASP A 8 -10.09 -11.36 4.84
C ASP A 8 -9.08 -10.62 3.93
N ALA A 9 -9.15 -9.28 3.86
CA ALA A 9 -8.24 -8.48 3.06
C ALA A 9 -6.93 -8.21 3.82
N LYS A 10 -5.80 -8.39 3.16
CA LYS A 10 -4.48 -8.07 3.70
C LYS A 10 -3.58 -7.48 2.63
N PRO A 11 -2.56 -6.70 3.00
CA PRO A 11 -1.57 -6.24 2.04
C PRO A 11 -0.86 -7.42 1.38
N GLU A 12 -0.66 -7.31 0.07
CA GLU A 12 0.05 -8.28 -0.76
C GLU A 12 1.34 -7.63 -1.28
N TYR A 13 2.42 -8.40 -1.30
CA TYR A 13 3.75 -7.93 -1.68
C TYR A 13 4.55 -9.07 -2.34
N PRO A 14 5.59 -8.76 -3.12
CA PRO A 14 6.38 -9.77 -3.84
C PRO A 14 7.12 -10.74 -2.91
N GLU A 15 7.32 -11.99 -3.37
CA GLU A 15 8.10 -13.02 -2.65
C GLU A 15 9.61 -12.71 -2.60
N SER A 16 10.09 -11.85 -3.51
CA SER A 16 11.50 -11.48 -3.64
C SER A 16 12.04 -10.61 -2.50
N ASP A 17 11.16 -10.12 -1.61
CA ASP A 17 11.44 -9.08 -0.61
C ASP A 17 11.95 -7.75 -1.19
N ASN A 18 11.87 -7.55 -2.51
CA ASN A 18 12.22 -6.28 -3.18
C ASN A 18 11.05 -5.30 -3.12
N TRP A 19 10.70 -4.88 -1.92
CA TRP A 19 9.75 -3.81 -1.65
C TRP A 19 10.08 -3.22 -0.28
N TRP A 20 9.61 -2.01 0.00
CA TRP A 20 9.93 -1.38 1.27
C TRP A 20 8.75 -0.59 1.85
N ALA A 21 8.57 -0.72 3.16
CA ALA A 21 7.64 0.12 3.91
C ALA A 21 8.32 0.64 5.18
N ALA A 22 8.20 1.95 5.41
CA ALA A 22 8.68 2.57 6.63
C ALA A 22 8.04 1.94 7.89
N PRO A 23 8.78 1.80 9.01
CA PRO A 23 8.27 1.16 10.22
C PRO A 23 7.01 1.80 10.82
N ASP A 24 6.76 3.08 10.53
CA ASP A 24 5.61 3.86 11.02
C ASP A 24 4.49 4.05 9.99
N ALA A 25 4.67 3.59 8.75
CA ALA A 25 3.62 3.63 7.73
C ALA A 25 2.42 2.75 8.15
N GLN A 26 1.22 3.15 7.74
CA GLN A 26 -0.03 2.46 8.07
C GLN A 26 -0.64 1.91 6.77
N ILE A 27 -0.51 0.62 6.52
CA ILE A 27 -0.95 -0.04 5.28
C ILE A 27 -2.00 -1.08 5.62
N ILE A 28 -3.24 -0.84 5.19
CA ILE A 28 -4.42 -1.54 5.71
C ILE A 28 -5.23 -2.12 4.55
N GLY A 29 -5.60 -3.40 4.64
CA GLY A 29 -6.56 -4.03 3.73
C GLY A 29 -6.00 -4.33 2.33
N ARG A 30 -6.80 -4.05 1.28
CA ARG A 30 -6.52 -4.39 -0.13
C ARG A 30 -5.46 -3.48 -0.74
N VAL A 31 -4.22 -3.66 -0.32
CA VAL A 31 -3.06 -2.91 -0.83
C VAL A 31 -2.08 -3.87 -1.50
N VAL A 32 -1.65 -3.55 -2.72
CA VAL A 32 -0.74 -4.38 -3.49
C VAL A 32 0.55 -3.61 -3.75
N PHE A 33 1.68 -4.19 -3.36
CA PHE A 33 3.02 -3.73 -3.72
C PHE A 33 3.52 -4.53 -4.92
N LYS A 34 4.10 -3.84 -5.91
CA LYS A 34 4.89 -4.46 -6.98
C LYS A 34 6.39 -4.41 -6.67
N GLU A 35 7.19 -5.04 -7.51
CA GLU A 35 8.66 -5.06 -7.38
C GLU A 35 9.23 -3.64 -7.30
N ASN A 36 10.20 -3.44 -6.40
CA ASN A 36 10.84 -2.17 -6.08
C ASN A 36 9.89 -1.05 -5.63
N ALA A 37 8.64 -1.36 -5.24
CA ALA A 37 7.73 -0.38 -4.66
C ALA A 37 8.17 0.03 -3.25
N SER A 38 8.06 1.32 -2.92
CA SER A 38 8.43 1.85 -1.60
C SER A 38 7.40 2.83 -1.02
N VAL A 39 7.13 2.74 0.28
CA VAL A 39 6.27 3.69 1.02
C VAL A 39 7.02 4.24 2.23
N TRP A 40 7.04 5.57 2.34
CA TRP A 40 7.92 6.31 3.24
C TRP A 40 7.21 6.76 4.53
N PHE A 41 7.92 7.52 5.37
CA PHE A 41 7.54 7.69 6.77
C PHE A 41 6.18 8.35 6.94
N GLY A 42 5.36 7.80 7.84
CA GLY A 42 4.02 8.31 8.15
C GLY A 42 3.00 8.24 6.99
N VAL A 43 3.27 7.50 5.92
CA VAL A 43 2.28 7.21 4.86
C VAL A 43 1.10 6.43 5.43
N VAL A 44 -0.12 6.77 4.98
CA VAL A 44 -1.33 6.01 5.27
C VAL A 44 -1.97 5.53 3.96
N ILE A 45 -2.08 4.22 3.80
CA ILE A 45 -2.79 3.57 2.69
C ILE A 45 -3.91 2.72 3.28
N ARG A 46 -5.15 3.09 2.99
CA ARG A 46 -6.33 2.39 3.49
C ARG A 46 -7.13 1.79 2.33
N GLY A 47 -6.88 0.53 2.02
CA GLY A 47 -7.61 -0.25 1.01
C GLY A 47 -8.83 -0.95 1.60
N ASP A 48 -9.73 -0.21 2.25
CA ASP A 48 -10.96 -0.76 2.85
C ASP A 48 -12.14 -0.82 1.86
N ASN A 49 -12.17 0.10 0.90
CA ASN A 49 -13.14 0.15 -0.21
C ASN A 49 -12.60 -0.65 -1.41
N GLU A 50 -11.86 0.01 -2.31
CA GLU A 50 -11.27 -0.62 -3.50
C GLU A 50 -9.77 -0.90 -3.34
N ALA A 51 -9.23 -1.73 -4.22
CA ALA A 51 -7.81 -2.04 -4.25
C ALA A 51 -6.96 -0.79 -4.51
N ILE A 52 -5.82 -0.72 -3.81
CA ILE A 52 -4.78 0.29 -4.02
C ILE A 52 -3.51 -0.43 -4.47
N THR A 53 -2.99 -0.11 -5.66
CA THR A 53 -1.78 -0.71 -6.20
C THR A 53 -0.64 0.30 -6.28
N ILE A 54 0.49 -0.02 -5.66
CA ILE A 54 1.77 0.67 -5.83
C ILE A 54 2.57 -0.09 -6.87
N GLY A 55 2.66 0.49 -8.07
CA GLY A 55 3.28 -0.06 -9.26
C GLY A 55 4.79 -0.25 -9.14
N GLU A 56 5.35 -0.94 -10.14
CA GLU A 56 6.76 -1.28 -10.16
C GLU A 56 7.63 -0.02 -10.13
N ASN A 57 8.73 -0.04 -9.38
CA ASN A 57 9.67 1.08 -9.28
C ASN A 57 9.04 2.42 -8.83
N SER A 58 7.86 2.37 -8.20
CA SER A 58 7.15 3.55 -7.70
C SER A 58 7.43 3.79 -6.22
N ASN A 59 7.40 5.07 -5.80
CA ASN A 59 7.52 5.44 -4.41
C ASN A 59 6.40 6.39 -3.97
N VAL A 60 5.88 6.18 -2.76
CA VAL A 60 4.92 7.05 -2.08
C VAL A 60 5.61 7.71 -0.91
N GLN A 61 5.86 9.00 -1.04
CA GLN A 61 6.68 9.76 -0.10
C GLN A 61 5.94 10.10 1.20
N ASP A 62 6.69 10.67 2.15
CA ASP A 62 6.28 10.90 3.53
C ASP A 62 4.91 11.57 3.67
N LYS A 63 4.11 11.07 4.62
CA LYS A 63 2.80 11.63 5.00
C LYS A 63 1.74 11.68 3.88
N CYS A 64 1.96 11.03 2.75
CA CYS A 64 0.89 10.83 1.77
C CYS A 64 -0.25 10.00 2.35
N VAL A 65 -1.49 10.31 1.91
CA VAL A 65 -2.69 9.57 2.27
C VAL A 65 -3.36 9.06 1.00
N LEU A 66 -3.55 7.75 0.92
CA LEU A 66 -4.19 7.07 -0.21
C LEU A 66 -5.46 6.38 0.28
N HIS A 67 -6.56 6.65 -0.42
CA HIS A 67 -7.88 6.11 -0.14
C HIS A 67 -8.69 6.00 -1.44
N THR A 68 -9.80 5.28 -1.40
CA THR A 68 -10.65 4.99 -2.56
C THR A 68 -12.12 5.05 -2.20
N ASP A 69 -12.99 5.24 -3.19
CA ASP A 69 -14.44 5.05 -3.10
C ASP A 69 -14.86 3.84 -3.96
N MET A 70 -16.04 3.28 -3.67
CA MET A 70 -16.56 2.11 -4.38
C MET A 70 -16.64 2.35 -5.90
N GLY A 71 -16.07 1.43 -6.68
CA GLY A 71 -15.97 1.52 -8.14
C GLY A 71 -14.77 2.32 -8.67
N TYR A 72 -13.95 2.91 -7.80
CA TYR A 72 -12.80 3.75 -8.18
C TYR A 72 -11.51 3.26 -7.52
N PRO A 73 -10.87 2.21 -8.08
CA PRO A 73 -9.58 1.74 -7.59
C PRO A 73 -8.47 2.76 -7.85
N LEU A 74 -7.39 2.68 -7.07
CA LEU A 74 -6.23 3.55 -7.19
C LEU A 74 -5.01 2.75 -7.68
N THR A 75 -4.33 3.26 -8.69
CA THR A 75 -3.06 2.72 -9.18
C THR A 75 -2.06 3.86 -9.33
N ILE A 76 -0.86 3.68 -8.78
CA ILE A 76 0.27 4.59 -8.91
C ILE A 76 1.36 3.85 -9.68
N GLY A 77 1.88 4.46 -10.75
CA GLY A 77 2.92 3.84 -11.60
C GLY A 77 2.34 3.01 -12.73
#